data_AF-J3KZ24-F1
#
_entry.id   AF-J3KZ24-F1
#
_cell.length_a   1.000
_cell.length_b   1.000
_cell.length_c   1.000
_cell.angle_alpha   90.00
_cell.angle_beta   90.00
_cell.angle_gamma   90.00
#
_symmetry.space_group_name_H-M   'P 1'
#
loop_
_entity.id
_entity.type
_entity.pdbx_description
1 polymer ?
#
loop_
_entity_poly.entity_id
_entity_poly.type
_entity_poly.pdbx_seq_one_letter_code
_entity_poly.pdbx_strand_id
1 'polypeptide(L)' 'MSCAAPVDLEDICNRRLGTTRRLGLKGYVRELLGLTMEKPMDVTRSDWEKPELDAAQVRHACIDAYVSYKLGERVLITN' A
#
# COMPACT_ATOMS: atom_id res chain seq x y z
N MET A 1 16.90 -4.09 -18.12
CA MET A 1 16.75 -3.49 -16.78
C MET A 1 16.14 -4.58 -15.90
N SER A 2 16.92 -5.14 -14.96
CA SER A 2 16.40 -6.16 -14.04
C SER A 2 15.91 -5.45 -12.79
N CYS A 3 14.61 -5.53 -12.50
CA CYS A 3 14.09 -5.04 -11.21
C CYS A 3 14.55 -5.98 -10.11
N ALA A 4 14.77 -5.45 -8.90
CA ALA A 4 14.92 -6.29 -7.72
C ALA A 4 13.68 -7.16 -7.52
N ALA A 5 13.84 -8.35 -6.93
CA ALA A 5 12.72 -9.22 -6.65
C ALA A 5 11.69 -8.49 -5.76
N PRO A 6 10.38 -8.61 -6.04
CA PRO A 6 9.35 -8.03 -5.19
C PRO A 6 9.36 -8.70 -3.82
N VAL A 7 9.04 -7.93 -2.78
CA VAL A 7 8.89 -8.43 -1.42
C VAL A 7 7.44 -8.30 -1.02
N ASP A 8 6.81 -9.40 -0.65
CA ASP A 8 5.48 -9.38 -0.04
C ASP A 8 5.61 -8.96 1.43
N LEU A 9 4.99 -7.82 1.77
CA LEU A 9 5.04 -7.27 3.12
C LEU A 9 3.99 -7.89 4.05
N GLU A 10 3.01 -8.65 3.53
CA GLU A 10 1.87 -9.12 4.31
C GLU A 10 2.30 -9.95 5.53
N ASP A 11 3.09 -11.00 5.31
CA ASP A 11 3.55 -11.89 6.38
C ASP A 11 4.38 -11.14 7.43
N ILE A 12 5.19 -10.17 6.99
CA ILE A 12 6.03 -9.37 7.88
C ILE A 12 5.17 -8.45 8.74
N CYS A 13 4.17 -7.80 8.14
CA CYS A 13 3.20 -6.96 8.85
C CYS A 13 2.41 -7.79 9.88
N ASN A 14 1.93 -8.97 9.48
CA ASN A 14 1.21 -9.89 10.36
C ASN A 14 2.03 -10.31 11.58
N ARG A 15 3.32 -10.64 11.38
CA ARG A 15 4.23 -10.95 12.48
C ARG A 15 4.44 -9.77 13.42
N ARG A 16 4.61 -8.54 12.89
CA ARG A 16 4.77 -7.31 13.71
C ARG A 16 3.52 -6.99 14.53
N LEU A 17 2.33 -7.29 13.99
CA LEU A 17 1.04 -7.04 14.67
C LEU A 17 0.56 -8.21 15.55
N GLY A 18 1.22 -9.37 15.49
CA GLY A 18 0.78 -10.57 16.19
C GLY A 18 -0.59 -11.08 15.71
N THR A 19 -0.90 -10.93 14.42
CA THR A 19 -2.20 -11.32 13.85
C THR A 19 -2.04 -12.27 12.66
N THR A 20 -3.07 -13.07 12.40
CA THR A 20 -3.21 -13.89 11.19
C THR A 20 -4.22 -13.31 10.19
N ARG A 21 -4.85 -12.18 10.54
CA ARG A 21 -5.88 -11.54 9.70
C ARG A 21 -5.23 -10.74 8.59
N ARG A 22 -5.66 -10.97 7.34
CA ARG A 22 -5.34 -10.09 6.21
C ARG A 22 -6.03 -8.74 6.37
N LEU A 23 -5.24 -7.68 6.58
CA LEU A 23 -5.76 -6.31 6.73
C LEU A 23 -5.83 -5.54 5.42
N GLY A 24 -5.03 -5.96 4.43
CA GLY A 24 -4.75 -5.19 3.23
C GLY A 24 -3.94 -3.92 3.51
N LEU A 25 -3.46 -3.26 2.45
CA LEU A 25 -2.58 -2.10 2.54
C LEU A 25 -3.12 -1.00 3.46
N LYS A 26 -4.42 -0.65 3.32
CA LYS A 26 -5.07 0.38 4.15
C LYS A 26 -5.06 0.03 5.63
N GLY A 27 -5.28 -1.24 5.98
CA GLY A 27 -5.27 -1.68 7.35
C GLY A 27 -3.87 -1.68 7.94
N TYR A 28 -2.88 -2.26 7.23
CA TYR A 28 -1.49 -2.26 7.70
C TYR A 28 -0.92 -0.86 7.88
N VAL A 29 -1.20 0.06 6.95
CA VAL A 29 -0.78 1.47 7.05
C VAL A 29 -1.39 2.15 8.28
N ARG A 30 -2.65 1.86 8.61
CA ARG A 30 -3.27 2.38 9.83
C ARG A 30 -2.59 1.84 11.09
N GLU A 31 -2.50 0.52 11.21
CA GLU A 31 -2.00 -0.12 12.44
C GLU A 31 -0.50 0.12 12.65
N LEU A 32 0.31 0.08 11.59
CA LEU A 32 1.77 0.14 11.69
C LEU A 32 2.34 1.53 11.50
N LEU A 33 1.68 2.43 10.76
CA LEU A 33 2.18 3.80 10.52
C LEU A 33 1.36 4.89 11.21
N GLY A 34 0.16 4.57 11.73
CA GLY A 34 -0.76 5.57 12.27
C GLY A 34 -1.33 6.51 11.21
N LEU A 35 -1.23 6.16 9.93
CA LEU A 35 -1.67 7.00 8.81
C LEU A 35 -3.05 6.58 8.32
N THR A 36 -3.86 7.56 7.92
CA THR A 36 -5.13 7.31 7.23
C THR A 36 -4.95 7.47 5.73
N MET A 37 -5.25 6.41 5.00
CA MET A 37 -5.25 6.43 3.53
C MET A 37 -6.66 6.62 2.99
N GLU A 38 -6.90 7.77 2.35
CA GLU A 38 -8.13 7.99 1.59
C GLU A 38 -8.13 7.10 0.35
N LYS A 39 -9.19 6.30 0.21
CA LYS A 39 -9.42 5.44 -0.95
C LYS A 39 -10.88 5.60 -1.39
N PRO A 40 -11.16 6.61 -2.23
CA PRO A 40 -12.49 6.80 -2.79
C PRO A 40 -12.86 5.57 -3.62
N MET A 41 -14.01 4.96 -3.34
CA MET A 41 -14.44 3.73 -4.01
C MET A 41 -14.70 3.94 -5.50
N ASP A 42 -15.17 5.13 -5.87
CA ASP A 42 -15.35 5.61 -7.24
C ASP A 42 -14.02 5.61 -8.01
N VAL A 43 -12.92 6.03 -7.38
CA VAL A 43 -11.58 5.98 -8.01
C VAL A 43 -11.05 4.54 -8.03
N THR A 44 -11.15 3.79 -6.93
CA THR A 44 -10.66 2.41 -6.86
C THR A 44 -11.35 1.50 -7.88
N ARG A 45 -12.63 1.72 -8.18
CA ARG A 45 -13.42 0.94 -9.14
C ARG A 45 -13.64 1.65 -10.49
N SER A 46 -12.92 2.74 -10.74
CA SER A 46 -12.94 3.42 -12.03
C SER A 46 -12.27 2.57 -13.12
N ASP A 47 -12.39 3.01 -14.37
CA ASP A 47 -11.68 2.40 -15.49
C ASP A 47 -10.18 2.72 -15.44
N TRP A 48 -9.39 1.76 -14.95
CA TRP A 48 -7.92 1.83 -14.90
C TRP A 48 -7.24 1.36 -16.19
N GLU A 49 -8.00 0.83 -17.15
CA GLU A 49 -7.49 0.34 -18.43
C GLU A 49 -7.60 1.40 -19.54
N LYS A 50 -8.24 2.55 -19.25
CA LYS A 50 -8.32 3.66 -20.20
C LYS A 50 -6.93 4.21 -20.57
N PRO A 51 -6.75 4.75 -21.80
CA PRO A 51 -5.45 5.21 -22.29
C PRO A 51 -4.80 6.33 -21.45
N GLU A 52 -5.61 7.19 -20.83
CA GLU A 52 -5.16 8.32 -20.03
C GLU A 52 -5.84 8.33 -18.67
N LEU A 53 -5.03 8.22 -17.61
CA LEU A 53 -5.52 8.32 -16.23
C LEU A 53 -5.88 9.76 -15.91
N ASP A 54 -6.98 9.95 -15.16
CA ASP A 54 -7.30 11.26 -14.64
C ASP A 54 -6.48 11.58 -13.38
N ALA A 55 -6.54 12.84 -12.96
CA ALA A 55 -5.79 13.32 -11.81
C ALA A 55 -6.16 12.60 -10.49
N ALA A 56 -7.39 12.08 -10.35
CA ALA A 56 -7.78 11.33 -9.16
C ALA A 56 -7.14 9.94 -9.12
N GLN A 57 -7.10 9.25 -10.27
CA GLN A 57 -6.40 7.97 -10.42
C GLN A 57 -4.89 8.12 -10.22
N VAL A 58 -4.27 9.14 -10.83
CA VAL A 58 -2.83 9.41 -10.63
C VAL A 58 -2.53 9.63 -9.15
N ARG A 59 -3.32 10.48 -8.46
CA ARG A 59 -3.15 10.70 -7.01
C ARG A 59 -3.31 9.39 -6.22
N HIS A 60 -4.31 8.57 -6.56
CA HIS A 60 -4.55 7.29 -5.89
C HIS A 60 -3.36 6.34 -6.03
N ALA A 61 -2.82 6.19 -7.25
CA ALA A 61 -1.66 5.36 -7.53
C ALA A 61 -0.40 5.87 -6.79
N CYS A 62 -0.19 7.19 -6.75
CA CYS A 62 0.92 7.79 -6.01
C CYS A 62 0.81 7.54 -4.50
N ILE A 63 -0.39 7.65 -3.92
CA ILE A 63 -0.63 7.35 -2.51
C ILE A 63 -0.29 5.88 -2.22
N ASP A 64 -0.78 4.95 -3.05
CA ASP A 64 -0.50 3.51 -2.89
C ASP A 64 0.99 3.17 -2.96
N ALA A 65 1.72 3.77 -3.90
CA ALA A 65 3.16 3.61 -4.03
C ALA A 65 3.90 4.18 -2.80
N TYR A 66 3.55 5.40 -2.39
CA TYR A 66 4.18 6.08 -1.25
C TYR A 66 3.98 5.30 0.06
N VAL A 67 2.75 4.90 0.37
CA VAL A 67 2.50 4.19 1.63
C VAL A 67 3.10 2.78 1.63
N SER A 68 3.19 2.11 0.48
CA SER A 68 3.88 0.82 0.35
C SER A 68 5.37 0.97 0.65
N TYR A 69 6.01 2.03 0.14
CA TYR A 69 7.39 2.36 0.46
C TYR A 69 7.58 2.63 1.96
N LYS A 70 6.76 3.50 2.58
CA LYS A 70 6.85 3.82 4.01
C LYS A 70 6.58 2.60 4.90
N LEU A 71 5.69 1.72 4.47
CA LEU A 71 5.39 0.47 5.18
C LEU A 71 6.61 -0.46 5.13
N GLY A 72 7.23 -0.63 3.94
CA GLY A 72 8.47 -1.38 3.79
C GLY A 72 9.59 -0.84 4.66
N GLU A 73 9.82 0.47 4.66
CA GLU A 73 10.80 1.13 5.54
C GLU A 73 10.54 0.81 7.02
N ARG A 74 9.27 0.88 7.46
CA ARG A 74 8.90 0.58 8.84
C ARG A 74 9.18 -0.86 9.23
N VAL A 75 8.86 -1.84 8.37
CA VAL A 75 8.88 -3.26 8.76
C VAL A 75 10.17 -3.98 8.42
N LEU A 76 10.93 -3.50 7.42
CA LEU A 76 12.17 -4.12 6.93
C LEU A 76 13.44 -3.50 7.52
N ILE A 77 13.45 -2.19 7.80
CA ILE A 77 14.67 -1.46 8.20
C ILE A 77 14.73 -1.23 9.72
N THR A 78 13.57 -1.10 10.37
CA THR A 78 13.52 -0.77 11.81
C THR A 78 13.66 -2.05 12.64
N ASN A 79 14.76 -2.20 13.39
CA ASN A 79 14.99 -3.29 14.36
C ASN A 79 14.04 -3.16 15.55
#